data_AF-A0A163AKX7-F1
#
_entry.id   AF-A0A163AKX7-F1
#
_cell.length_a   1.000
_cell.length_b   1.000
_cell.length_c   1.000
_cell.angle_alpha   90.00
_cell.angle_beta   90.00
_cell.angle_gamma   90.00
#
_symmetry.space_group_name_H-M   'P 1'
#
loop_
_entity.id
_entity.type
_entity.pdbx_description
1 polymer ?
#
loop_
_entity_poly.entity_id
_entity_poly.type
_entity_poly.pdbx_seq_one_letter_code
_entity_poly.pdbx_strand_id
1 'polypeptide(L)'
;MGKNIPKVSTTFQFCDGGSCQKAKSEVAVREARAYLRNQGVWDETHTIKTRCNGRCEDAPTWIVQPGNFWYKNVTPEKAVAIVKSHVEKEQPQEEYLLFKEGWSVLLTENEKTVAPPVFKYKKDIEYGEVLIARAFASDQHLYPLFQYFFQQPRPIGIQIGAGEIIVINQPHTVDYNDKYEVKITGEQLELALTIAGIPKDIAEDIADRKVSIAEVIWQRKKTIFTKVLRLKNKKGKHLASFWIKEEDNSTWEHLLTIYLSMQIDNIRIEDDLSVNKF
;
A
#
# COMPACT_ATOMS: atom_id res chain seq x y z
N MET A 1 -1.69 -4.23 -34.48
CA MET A 1 -0.41 -4.89 -34.86
C MET A 1 0.57 -4.68 -33.71
N GLY A 2 1.28 -5.73 -33.26
CA GLY A 2 2.25 -5.63 -32.17
C GLY A 2 3.52 -4.86 -32.59
N LYS A 3 4.29 -4.37 -31.61
CA LYS A 3 5.57 -3.70 -31.87
C LYS A 3 6.67 -4.74 -32.10
N ASN A 4 7.58 -4.49 -33.06
CA ASN A 4 8.72 -5.37 -33.30
C ASN A 4 9.80 -5.09 -32.24
N ILE A 5 9.69 -5.76 -31.08
CA ILE A 5 10.54 -5.50 -29.91
C ILE A 5 12.05 -5.59 -30.21
N PRO A 6 12.55 -6.54 -31.02
CA PRO A 6 13.95 -6.55 -31.44
C PRO A 6 14.48 -5.27 -32.12
N LYS A 7 13.60 -4.41 -32.66
CA LYS A 7 14.00 -3.12 -33.25
C LYS A 7 14.01 -1.97 -32.24
N VAL A 8 13.55 -2.20 -31.01
CA VAL A 8 13.43 -1.15 -30.00
C VAL A 8 14.78 -0.91 -29.34
N SER A 9 15.29 0.32 -29.42
CA SER A 9 16.50 0.76 -28.73
C SER A 9 16.19 1.48 -27.40
N THR A 10 15.01 2.12 -27.29
CA THR A 10 14.61 2.87 -26.09
C THR A 10 13.20 2.53 -25.65
N THR A 11 13.00 2.27 -24.36
CA THR A 11 11.67 2.05 -23.77
C THR A 11 11.35 3.11 -22.74
N PHE A 12 10.26 3.85 -22.96
CA PHE A 12 9.70 4.79 -22.01
C PHE A 12 8.52 4.15 -21.26
N GLN A 13 8.57 4.20 -19.94
CA GLN A 13 7.50 3.75 -19.05
C GLN A 13 6.88 4.97 -18.37
N PHE A 14 5.59 5.16 -18.58
CA PHE A 14 4.83 6.30 -18.10
C PHE A 14 3.90 5.86 -16.97
N CYS A 15 4.12 6.37 -15.76
CA CYS A 15 3.23 6.06 -14.63
C CYS A 15 1.82 6.62 -14.87
N ASP A 16 0.84 5.72 -14.84
CA ASP A 16 -0.60 6.00 -14.90
C ASP A 16 -1.29 5.62 -13.58
N GLY A 17 -0.55 5.69 -12.47
CA GLY A 17 -1.09 5.58 -11.12
C GLY A 17 -1.93 6.81 -10.73
N GLY A 18 -2.79 6.65 -9.72
CA GLY A 18 -3.77 7.69 -9.35
C GLY A 18 -3.17 9.07 -9.02
N SER A 19 -1.99 9.14 -8.39
CA SER A 19 -1.29 10.41 -8.13
C SER A 19 -0.76 11.06 -9.41
N CYS A 20 -0.23 10.26 -10.35
CA CYS A 20 0.23 10.76 -11.65
C CYS A 20 -0.94 11.26 -12.51
N GLN A 21 -2.07 10.54 -12.50
CA GLN A 21 -3.29 10.99 -13.18
C GLN A 21 -3.80 12.32 -12.61
N LYS A 22 -3.85 12.47 -11.28
CA LYS A 22 -4.20 13.74 -10.62
C LYS A 22 -3.23 14.87 -11.00
N ALA A 23 -1.95 14.54 -11.17
CA ALA A 23 -0.92 15.45 -11.67
C ALA A 23 -0.93 15.62 -13.20
N LYS A 24 -2.03 15.26 -13.88
CA LYS A 24 -2.25 15.44 -15.33
C LYS A 24 -1.22 14.74 -16.23
N SER A 25 -0.71 13.58 -15.81
CA SER A 25 0.29 12.79 -16.57
C SER A 25 -0.12 12.50 -18.01
N GLU A 26 -1.43 12.38 -18.28
CA GLU A 26 -1.95 12.02 -19.60
C GLU A 26 -1.56 13.01 -20.70
N VAL A 27 -1.49 14.31 -20.40
CA VAL A 27 -1.12 15.32 -21.40
C VAL A 27 0.35 15.15 -21.78
N ALA A 28 1.23 14.93 -20.79
CA ALA A 28 2.65 14.68 -21.03
C ALA A 28 2.89 13.41 -21.88
N VAL A 29 2.12 12.34 -21.62
CA VAL A 29 2.19 11.10 -22.42
C VAL A 29 1.77 11.33 -23.87
N ARG A 30 0.74 12.15 -24.11
CA ARG A 30 0.26 12.47 -25.46
C ARG A 30 1.30 13.25 -26.24
N GLU A 31 1.88 14.30 -25.65
CA GLU A 31 2.93 15.10 -26.30
C GLU A 31 4.17 14.26 -26.65
N ALA A 32 4.62 13.41 -25.72
CA ALA A 32 5.73 12.50 -25.99
C ALA A 32 5.45 11.55 -27.17
N ARG A 33 4.26 10.91 -27.18
CA ARG A 33 3.90 9.98 -28.25
C ARG A 33 3.68 10.67 -29.59
N ALA A 34 3.14 11.89 -29.58
CA ALA A 34 2.99 12.71 -30.78
C ALA A 34 4.36 13.06 -31.37
N TYR A 35 5.30 13.49 -30.53
CA TYR A 35 6.68 13.76 -30.96
C TYR A 35 7.33 12.50 -31.57
N LEU A 36 7.29 11.35 -30.89
CA LEU A 36 7.86 10.09 -31.41
C LEU A 36 7.29 9.69 -32.77
N ARG A 37 5.98 9.89 -32.99
CA ARG A 37 5.31 9.61 -34.26
C ARG A 37 5.76 10.58 -35.35
N ASN A 38 5.76 11.88 -35.05
CA ASN A 38 6.07 12.92 -36.03
C ASN A 38 7.55 12.94 -36.43
N GLN A 39 8.44 12.44 -35.58
CA GLN A 39 9.87 12.31 -35.89
C GLN A 39 10.22 10.96 -36.55
N GLY A 40 9.26 10.07 -36.82
CA GLY A 40 9.51 8.79 -37.48
C GLY A 40 10.21 7.72 -36.62
N VAL A 41 10.56 8.04 -35.36
CA VAL A 41 11.25 7.13 -34.42
C VAL A 41 10.29 6.20 -33.66
N TRP A 42 9.02 6.14 -34.06
CA TRP A 42 8.02 5.34 -33.36
C TRP A 42 8.38 3.85 -33.36
N ASP A 43 8.88 3.30 -34.46
CA ASP A 43 9.11 1.84 -34.55
C ASP A 43 10.37 1.38 -33.80
N GLU A 44 11.29 2.30 -33.51
CA GLU A 44 12.54 2.07 -32.77
C GLU A 44 12.41 2.39 -31.26
N THR A 45 11.29 2.94 -30.84
CA THR A 45 11.02 3.26 -29.43
C THR A 45 9.89 2.39 -28.91
N HIS A 46 9.78 2.13 -27.60
CA HIS A 46 8.59 1.53 -27.01
C HIS A 46 8.03 2.45 -25.93
N THR A 47 6.70 2.54 -25.84
CA THR A 47 6.05 3.35 -24.81
C THR A 47 5.03 2.50 -24.08
N ILE A 48 5.18 2.41 -22.76
CA ILE A 48 4.36 1.58 -21.88
C ILE A 48 3.67 2.50 -20.88
N LYS A 49 2.36 2.38 -20.71
CA LYS A 49 1.69 2.95 -19.54
C LYS A 49 1.73 1.92 -18.42
N THR A 50 2.30 2.29 -17.29
CA THR A 50 2.40 1.44 -16.09
C THR A 50 1.33 1.82 -15.08
N ARG A 51 1.05 0.94 -14.11
CA ARG A 51 0.34 1.34 -12.88
C ARG A 51 1.28 2.13 -11.97
N CYS A 52 0.96 2.22 -10.68
CA CYS A 52 1.79 2.95 -9.72
C CYS A 52 3.23 2.41 -9.70
N ASN A 53 4.22 3.30 -9.83
CA ASN A 53 5.64 2.98 -9.72
C ASN A 53 6.23 3.23 -8.31
N GLY A 54 5.39 3.55 -7.31
CA GLY A 54 5.83 3.70 -5.92
C GLY A 54 6.46 5.04 -5.53
N ARG A 55 6.50 6.02 -6.45
CA ARG A 55 6.97 7.40 -6.20
C ARG A 55 5.86 8.41 -6.43
N CYS A 56 4.86 8.39 -5.54
CA CYS A 56 3.67 9.24 -5.63
C CYS A 56 3.97 10.72 -5.33
N GLU A 57 5.00 10.97 -4.52
CA GLU A 57 5.47 12.27 -4.07
C GLU A 57 6.13 13.08 -5.19
N ASP A 58 6.59 12.38 -6.24
CA ASP A 58 7.33 12.94 -7.38
C ASP A 58 6.51 12.93 -8.69
N ALA A 59 5.20 12.72 -8.58
CA ALA A 59 4.30 12.53 -9.71
C ALA A 59 4.21 13.79 -10.62
N PRO A 60 4.12 13.64 -11.95
CA PRO A 60 4.22 12.39 -12.71
C PRO A 60 5.64 11.84 -12.81
N THR A 61 5.79 10.51 -12.67
CA THR A 61 7.09 9.83 -12.76
C THR A 61 7.20 8.93 -13.97
N TRP A 62 8.33 9.00 -14.67
CA TRP A 62 8.64 8.15 -15.83
C TRP A 62 9.93 7.38 -15.59
N ILE A 63 10.07 6.23 -16.25
CA ILE A 63 11.30 5.43 -16.25
C ILE A 63 11.71 5.21 -17.71
N VAL A 64 12.98 5.46 -18.04
CA VAL A 64 13.52 5.22 -19.38
C VAL A 64 14.60 4.15 -19.32
N GLN A 65 14.53 3.20 -20.25
CA GLN A 65 15.47 2.10 -20.42
C GLN A 65 16.10 2.16 -21.82
N PRO A 66 17.38 1.75 -21.97
CA PRO A 66 18.30 1.26 -20.93
C PRO A 66 18.81 2.37 -19.98
N GLY A 67 19.48 1.99 -18.89
CA GLY A 67 20.11 2.92 -17.93
C GLY A 67 19.27 3.31 -16.71
N ASN A 68 18.04 2.80 -16.63
CA ASN A 68 17.13 2.99 -15.48
C ASN A 68 17.02 4.47 -15.04
N PHE A 69 16.75 5.36 -15.99
CA PHE A 69 16.60 6.79 -15.72
C PHE A 69 15.19 7.09 -15.21
N TRP A 70 15.09 7.55 -13.97
CA TRP A 70 13.84 7.97 -13.37
C TRP A 70 13.68 9.49 -13.51
N TYR A 71 12.51 9.92 -13.94
CA TYR A 71 12.12 11.33 -14.05
C TYR A 71 11.01 11.66 -13.06
N LYS A 72 11.01 12.88 -12.55
CA LYS A 72 9.99 13.43 -11.63
C LYS A 72 9.29 14.65 -12.22
N ASN A 73 8.10 14.95 -11.72
CA ASN A 73 7.35 16.18 -12.03
C ASN A 73 7.30 16.45 -13.55
N VAL A 74 7.03 15.40 -14.35
CA VAL A 74 7.08 15.46 -15.81
C VAL A 74 5.89 16.25 -16.33
N THR A 75 6.14 17.46 -16.83
CA THR A 75 5.18 18.29 -17.56
C THR A 75 5.18 17.95 -19.06
N PRO A 76 4.21 18.43 -19.85
CA PRO A 76 4.22 18.23 -21.31
C PRO A 76 5.50 18.73 -21.99
N GLU A 77 6.05 19.86 -21.56
CA GLU A 77 7.27 20.45 -22.12
C GLU A 77 8.48 19.59 -21.77
N LYS A 78 8.60 19.16 -20.50
CA LYS A 78 9.65 18.25 -20.05
C LYS A 78 9.57 16.90 -20.76
N ALA A 79 8.35 16.39 -20.99
CA ALA A 79 8.14 15.14 -21.71
C ALA A 79 8.76 15.18 -23.11
N VAL A 80 8.52 16.24 -23.88
CA VAL A 80 9.12 16.40 -25.21
C VAL A 80 10.64 16.51 -25.10
N ALA A 81 11.17 17.29 -24.15
CA ALA A 81 12.62 17.42 -23.95
C ALA A 81 13.31 16.09 -23.58
N ILE A 82 12.70 15.31 -22.68
CA ILE A 82 13.18 13.99 -22.26
C ILE A 82 13.22 13.05 -23.46
N VAL A 83 12.09 12.90 -24.16
CA VAL A 83 12.00 12.00 -25.30
C VAL A 83 12.98 12.38 -26.39
N LYS A 84 13.01 13.67 -26.77
CA LYS A 84 13.94 14.22 -27.75
C LYS A 84 15.39 13.86 -27.41
N SER A 85 15.80 14.07 -26.18
CA SER A 85 17.18 13.78 -25.75
C SER A 85 17.54 12.31 -25.87
N HIS A 86 16.64 11.42 -25.45
CA HIS A 86 16.89 9.98 -25.50
C HIS A 86 16.94 9.47 -26.94
N VAL A 87 16.06 9.94 -27.82
CA VAL A 87 15.99 9.43 -29.20
C VAL A 87 16.97 10.09 -30.17
N GLU A 88 17.35 11.34 -29.94
CA GLU A 88 18.29 12.06 -30.83
C GLU A 88 19.74 12.01 -30.34
N LYS A 89 19.96 11.93 -29.02
CA LYS A 89 21.30 12.05 -28.41
C LYS A 89 21.72 10.83 -27.60
N GLU A 90 20.84 9.86 -27.39
CA GLU A 90 21.09 8.67 -26.57
C GLU A 90 21.55 9.02 -25.14
N GLN A 91 21.04 10.14 -24.60
CA GLN A 91 21.44 10.66 -23.28
C GLN A 91 20.24 11.16 -22.46
N PRO A 92 20.28 11.05 -21.13
CA PRO A 92 19.23 11.56 -20.27
C PRO A 92 19.22 13.10 -20.22
N GLN A 93 18.04 13.67 -20.01
CA GLN A 93 17.93 15.05 -19.53
C GLN A 93 18.22 15.13 -18.03
N GLU A 94 19.47 15.41 -17.68
CA GLU A 94 19.98 15.40 -16.29
C GLU A 94 19.17 16.32 -15.34
N GLU A 95 18.74 17.49 -15.82
CA GLU A 95 17.97 18.47 -15.02
C GLU A 95 16.66 17.90 -14.44
N TYR A 96 16.07 16.92 -15.12
CA TYR A 96 14.75 16.38 -14.75
C TYR A 96 14.82 15.04 -14.01
N LEU A 97 16.02 14.54 -13.76
CA LEU A 97 16.20 13.24 -13.12
C LEU A 97 15.76 13.27 -11.65
N LEU A 98 15.07 12.20 -11.28
CA LEU A 98 14.84 11.76 -9.91
C LEU A 98 15.98 10.83 -9.46
N PHE A 99 16.38 9.92 -10.34
CA PHE A 99 17.41 8.91 -10.08
C PHE A 99 17.99 8.36 -11.39
N LYS A 100 19.22 7.87 -11.34
CA LYS A 100 19.80 7.01 -12.37
C LYS A 100 20.72 5.97 -11.73
N GLU A 101 20.96 4.88 -12.44
CA GLU A 101 21.85 3.81 -11.99
C GLU A 101 23.24 4.37 -11.57
N GLY A 102 23.76 3.84 -10.46
CA GLY A 102 25.03 4.30 -9.86
C GLY A 102 24.89 5.44 -8.84
N TRP A 103 23.71 6.05 -8.69
CA TRP A 103 23.48 7.03 -7.62
C TRP A 103 23.19 6.35 -6.28
N SER A 104 23.71 6.93 -5.20
CA SER A 104 23.40 6.53 -3.81
C SER A 104 22.29 7.37 -3.17
N VAL A 105 21.86 8.44 -3.85
CA VAL A 105 20.88 9.40 -3.33
C VAL A 105 19.78 9.62 -4.37
N LEU A 106 18.56 9.74 -3.88
CA LEU A 106 17.37 10.10 -4.65
C LEU A 106 17.24 11.63 -4.68
N LEU A 107 17.12 12.23 -5.87
CA LEU A 107 16.89 13.67 -6.00
C LEU A 107 15.40 13.99 -5.88
N THR A 108 14.90 14.09 -4.66
CA THR A 108 13.51 14.48 -4.39
C THR A 108 13.46 15.65 -3.41
N GLU A 109 12.46 16.51 -3.58
CA GLU A 109 12.16 17.61 -2.65
C GLU A 109 10.97 17.26 -1.73
N ASN A 110 10.36 16.10 -1.95
CA ASN A 110 9.08 15.71 -1.36
C ASN A 110 9.20 14.42 -0.53
N GLU A 111 10.40 14.01 -0.12
CA GLU A 111 10.59 12.80 0.68
C GLU A 111 9.80 12.92 1.99
N LYS A 112 8.91 11.96 2.24
CA LYS A 112 8.13 11.89 3.47
C LYS A 112 8.63 10.75 4.32
N THR A 113 9.16 11.06 5.50
CA THR A 113 9.42 10.04 6.51
C THR A 113 8.10 9.64 7.16
N VAL A 114 7.67 8.40 6.93
CA VAL A 114 6.55 7.84 7.69
C VAL A 114 7.11 7.31 9.00
N ALA A 115 6.66 7.88 10.12
CA ALA A 115 7.05 7.39 11.43
C ALA A 115 6.63 5.91 11.55
N PRO A 116 7.51 5.03 12.05
CA PRO A 116 7.15 3.63 12.21
C PRO A 116 5.99 3.48 13.20
N PRO A 117 5.17 2.43 13.10
CA PRO A 117 4.18 2.14 14.13
C PRO A 117 4.84 2.02 15.51
N VAL A 118 4.16 2.55 16.52
CA VAL A 118 4.57 2.52 17.95
C VAL A 118 3.33 2.20 18.77
N PHE A 119 3.49 1.36 19.79
CA PHE A 119 2.43 1.09 20.76
C PHE A 119 2.30 2.24 21.76
N LYS A 120 1.08 2.75 21.91
CA LYS A 120 0.75 3.80 22.87
C LYS A 120 -0.22 3.28 23.91
N TYR A 121 -0.03 3.66 25.17
CA TYR A 121 -1.01 3.37 26.21
C TYR A 121 -2.31 4.13 25.95
N LYS A 122 -3.44 3.44 26.12
CA LYS A 122 -4.76 4.04 26.01
C LYS A 122 -5.77 3.31 26.88
N LYS A 123 -6.66 4.07 27.51
CA LYS A 123 -7.91 3.56 28.08
C LYS A 123 -8.97 3.49 26.97
N ASP A 124 -9.05 2.35 26.30
CA ASP A 124 -10.03 2.08 25.26
C ASP A 124 -11.42 1.80 25.86
N ILE A 125 -12.46 2.27 25.19
CA ILE A 125 -13.85 2.13 25.69
C ILE A 125 -14.28 0.67 25.67
N GLU A 126 -13.85 -0.10 24.67
CA GLU A 126 -14.27 -1.49 24.48
C GLU A 126 -13.35 -2.45 25.27
N TYR A 127 -12.04 -2.17 25.25
CA TYR A 127 -11.03 -3.12 25.75
C TYR A 127 -10.32 -2.68 27.03
N GLY A 128 -10.69 -1.54 27.61
CA GLY A 128 -10.08 -1.03 28.84
C GLY A 128 -8.63 -0.59 28.64
N GLU A 129 -7.76 -0.95 29.56
CA GLU A 129 -6.35 -0.52 29.54
C GLU A 129 -5.51 -1.37 28.58
N VAL A 130 -5.06 -0.75 27.50
CA VAL A 130 -4.39 -1.43 26.38
C VAL A 130 -3.20 -0.64 25.86
N LEU A 131 -2.31 -1.34 25.15
CA LEU A 131 -1.35 -0.76 24.23
C LEU A 131 -1.93 -0.86 22.81
N ILE A 132 -1.92 0.25 22.05
CA ILE A 132 -2.44 0.28 20.68
C ILE A 132 -1.36 0.82 19.74
N ALA A 133 -1.07 0.07 18.68
CA ALA A 133 -0.28 0.54 17.54
C ALA A 133 -1.19 0.75 16.33
N ARG A 134 -1.07 1.92 15.68
CA ARG A 134 -1.76 2.20 14.42
C ARG A 134 -1.01 1.54 13.28
N ALA A 135 -1.67 0.68 12.52
CA ALA A 135 -1.11 -0.03 11.38
C ALA A 135 -1.65 0.51 10.04
N PHE A 136 -1.04 0.08 8.94
CA PHE A 136 -1.50 0.40 7.60
C PHE A 136 -2.73 -0.43 7.22
N ALA A 137 -3.78 0.24 6.75
CA ALA A 137 -5.06 -0.35 6.36
C ALA A 137 -5.21 -0.52 4.84
N SER A 138 -4.13 -0.43 4.06
CA SER A 138 -4.19 -0.65 2.62
C SER A 138 -4.24 -2.14 2.29
N ASP A 139 -4.71 -2.45 1.09
CA ASP A 139 -4.74 -3.80 0.55
C ASP A 139 -3.37 -4.48 0.51
N GLN A 140 -2.29 -3.73 0.22
CA GLN A 140 -0.92 -4.23 0.26
C GLN A 140 -0.50 -4.81 1.62
N HIS A 141 -1.18 -4.41 2.70
CA HIS A 141 -0.90 -4.92 4.05
C HIS A 141 -1.98 -5.89 4.53
N LEU A 142 -3.26 -5.56 4.31
CA LEU A 142 -4.37 -6.39 4.81
C LEU A 142 -4.57 -7.67 4.00
N TYR A 143 -4.42 -7.64 2.67
CA TYR A 143 -4.66 -8.84 1.86
C TYR A 143 -3.66 -9.98 2.18
N PRO A 144 -2.34 -9.75 2.24
CA PRO A 144 -1.40 -10.78 2.69
C PRO A 144 -1.69 -11.27 4.10
N LEU A 145 -2.09 -10.38 5.01
CA LEU A 145 -2.43 -10.75 6.38
C LEU A 145 -3.68 -11.64 6.45
N PHE A 146 -4.70 -11.37 5.63
CA PHE A 146 -5.87 -12.24 5.52
C PHE A 146 -5.50 -13.60 4.92
N GLN A 147 -4.66 -13.65 3.90
CA GLN A 147 -4.14 -14.93 3.39
C GLN A 147 -3.45 -15.71 4.52
N TYR A 148 -2.60 -15.06 5.32
CA TYR A 148 -1.94 -15.67 6.47
C TYR A 148 -2.92 -16.19 7.53
N PHE A 149 -3.98 -15.44 7.82
CA PHE A 149 -4.99 -15.81 8.82
C PHE A 149 -5.88 -16.98 8.40
N PHE A 150 -6.22 -17.12 7.12
CA PHE A 150 -7.32 -17.97 6.68
C PHE A 150 -6.94 -19.13 5.74
N GLN A 151 -5.80 -19.08 5.04
CA GLN A 151 -5.40 -20.18 4.15
C GLN A 151 -5.14 -21.49 4.90
N GLN A 152 -4.74 -21.40 6.16
CA GLN A 152 -4.54 -22.54 7.05
C GLN A 152 -5.35 -22.35 8.33
N PRO A 153 -5.82 -23.43 8.97
CA PRO A 153 -6.51 -23.31 10.25
C PRO A 153 -5.60 -22.65 11.28
N ARG A 154 -6.06 -21.54 11.85
CA ARG A 154 -5.41 -20.84 12.95
C ARG A 154 -6.43 -20.61 14.05
N PRO A 155 -6.07 -20.74 15.33
CA PRO A 155 -7.00 -20.63 16.45
C PRO A 155 -7.34 -19.16 16.77
N ILE A 156 -7.72 -18.39 15.75
CA ILE A 156 -8.11 -16.97 15.88
C ILE A 156 -9.62 -16.86 16.09
N GLY A 157 -10.03 -15.89 16.90
CA GLY A 157 -11.43 -15.51 17.07
C GLY A 157 -11.78 -14.34 16.15
N ILE A 158 -12.89 -14.41 15.43
CA ILE A 158 -13.35 -13.35 14.54
C ILE A 158 -14.63 -12.75 15.13
N GLN A 159 -14.66 -11.43 15.24
CA GLN A 159 -15.84 -10.68 15.66
C GLN A 159 -16.20 -9.70 14.56
N ILE A 160 -17.43 -9.76 14.03
CA ILE A 160 -17.94 -8.81 13.03
C ILE A 160 -18.86 -7.82 13.73
N GLY A 161 -18.54 -6.52 13.64
CA GLY A 161 -19.31 -5.49 14.32
C GLY A 161 -19.48 -5.79 15.82
N ALA A 162 -20.72 -5.64 16.32
CA ALA A 162 -21.09 -5.96 17.70
C ALA A 162 -21.48 -7.43 17.92
N GLY A 163 -21.18 -8.32 16.97
CA GLY A 163 -21.52 -9.75 17.06
C GLY A 163 -20.68 -10.51 18.09
N GLU A 164 -20.99 -11.79 18.24
CA GLU A 164 -20.21 -12.73 19.06
C GLU A 164 -18.87 -13.06 18.41
N ILE A 165 -17.94 -13.57 19.21
CA ILE A 165 -16.64 -14.05 18.73
C ILE A 165 -16.81 -15.47 18.20
N ILE A 166 -16.52 -15.66 16.92
CA ILE A 166 -16.51 -16.95 16.24
C ILE A 166 -15.07 -17.46 16.20
N VAL A 167 -14.78 -18.58 16.87
CA VAL A 167 -13.46 -19.21 16.76
C VAL A 167 -13.41 -20.01 15.47
N ILE A 168 -12.43 -19.69 14.63
CA ILE A 168 -12.23 -20.39 13.37
C ILE A 168 -11.21 -21.50 13.56
N ASN A 169 -11.53 -22.68 13.04
CA ASN A 169 -10.69 -23.87 13.13
C ASN A 169 -10.65 -24.67 11.82
N GLN A 170 -11.23 -24.13 10.76
CA GLN A 170 -11.15 -24.64 9.40
C GLN A 170 -10.52 -23.58 8.47
N PRO A 171 -10.01 -23.97 7.28
CA PRO A 171 -9.56 -23.00 6.29
C PRO A 171 -10.74 -22.23 5.68
N HIS A 172 -10.48 -20.97 5.32
CA HIS A 172 -11.43 -20.12 4.58
C HIS A 172 -10.80 -19.62 3.29
N THR A 173 -11.62 -19.44 2.27
CA THR A 173 -11.18 -18.83 1.02
C THR A 173 -11.09 -17.33 1.19
N VAL A 174 -9.96 -16.75 0.82
CA VAL A 174 -9.74 -15.30 0.75
C VAL A 174 -9.74 -14.90 -0.73
N ASP A 175 -10.88 -14.40 -1.20
CA ASP A 175 -11.09 -13.97 -2.58
C ASP A 175 -10.99 -12.45 -2.69
N TYR A 176 -10.04 -11.96 -3.49
CA TYR A 176 -9.86 -10.54 -3.79
C TYR A 176 -9.86 -10.28 -5.30
N ASN A 177 -10.74 -10.97 -6.04
CA ASN A 177 -10.96 -10.71 -7.47
C ASN A 177 -11.84 -9.48 -7.73
N ASP A 178 -12.65 -9.05 -6.76
CA ASP A 178 -13.38 -7.78 -6.86
C ASP A 178 -12.40 -6.60 -6.79
N LYS A 179 -12.74 -5.54 -7.51
CA LYS A 179 -11.89 -4.34 -7.64
C LYS A 179 -11.64 -3.62 -6.32
N TYR A 180 -12.55 -3.75 -5.36
CA TYR A 180 -12.54 -3.00 -4.11
C TYR A 180 -12.61 -3.89 -2.86
N GLU A 181 -13.31 -5.01 -2.96
CA GLU A 181 -13.69 -5.86 -1.83
C GLU A 181 -12.92 -7.16 -1.78
N VAL A 182 -12.44 -7.51 -0.58
CA VAL A 182 -12.03 -8.87 -0.26
C VAL A 182 -13.17 -9.59 0.43
N LYS A 183 -13.39 -10.85 0.04
CA LYS A 183 -14.39 -11.75 0.62
C LYS A 183 -13.68 -12.93 1.26
N ILE A 184 -13.95 -13.15 2.54
CA ILE A 184 -13.48 -14.30 3.30
C ILE A 184 -14.68 -15.21 3.52
N THR A 185 -14.63 -16.43 2.99
CA THR A 185 -15.79 -17.34 2.95
C THR A 185 -15.40 -18.77 3.35
N GLY A 186 -16.26 -19.42 4.13
CA GLY A 186 -16.12 -20.80 4.58
C GLY A 186 -17.28 -21.17 5.52
N GLU A 187 -17.35 -22.41 5.99
CA GLU A 187 -18.49 -22.91 6.79
C GLU A 187 -18.77 -22.07 8.05
N GLN A 188 -17.71 -21.49 8.63
CA GLN A 188 -17.77 -20.77 9.91
C GLN A 188 -17.86 -19.24 9.77
N LEU A 189 -17.56 -18.70 8.60
CA LEU A 189 -17.42 -17.25 8.43
C LEU A 189 -17.75 -16.82 7.00
N GLU A 190 -18.57 -15.78 6.91
CA GLU A 190 -18.74 -14.97 5.71
C GLU A 190 -18.47 -13.50 6.08
N LEU A 191 -17.43 -12.93 5.48
CA LEU A 191 -16.99 -11.56 5.76
C LEU A 191 -16.58 -10.87 4.45
N ALA A 192 -17.16 -9.70 4.19
CA ALA A 192 -16.77 -8.83 3.09
C ALA A 192 -16.25 -7.49 3.62
N LEU A 193 -15.05 -7.10 3.20
CA LEU A 193 -14.42 -5.84 3.58
C LEU A 193 -13.90 -5.12 2.34
N THR A 194 -14.06 -3.81 2.28
CA THR A 194 -13.44 -3.01 1.23
C THR A 194 -12.03 -2.62 1.68
N ILE A 195 -11.00 -3.06 0.94
CA ILE A 195 -9.59 -2.82 1.31
C ILE A 195 -8.80 -2.07 0.22
N ALA A 196 -9.31 -2.00 -1.01
CA ALA A 196 -8.70 -1.18 -2.07
C ALA A 196 -8.94 0.33 -1.85
N GLY A 197 -8.28 1.17 -2.66
CA GLY A 197 -8.67 2.56 -2.84
C GLY A 197 -10.01 2.67 -3.58
N ILE A 198 -10.92 3.50 -3.09
CA ILE A 198 -12.25 3.71 -3.67
C ILE A 198 -12.37 5.09 -4.32
N PRO A 199 -13.15 5.25 -5.42
CA PRO A 199 -13.47 6.55 -5.98
C PRO A 199 -14.49 7.29 -5.10
N LYS A 200 -14.72 8.59 -5.39
CA LYS A 200 -15.60 9.44 -4.56
C LYS A 200 -17.09 9.11 -4.70
N ASP A 201 -17.48 8.55 -5.83
CA ASP A 201 -18.85 8.26 -6.28
C ASP A 201 -19.24 6.78 -6.08
N ILE A 202 -18.45 6.02 -5.33
CA ILE A 202 -18.75 4.62 -5.02
C ILE A 202 -20.03 4.52 -4.16
N ALA A 203 -20.75 3.40 -4.29
CA ALA A 203 -21.93 3.12 -3.48
C ALA A 203 -21.64 3.19 -1.97
N GLU A 204 -22.58 3.73 -1.20
CA GLU A 204 -22.37 4.04 0.22
C GLU A 204 -22.12 2.79 1.06
N ASP A 205 -22.76 1.66 0.73
CA ASP A 205 -22.57 0.38 1.41
C ASP A 205 -21.13 -0.16 1.27
N ILE A 206 -20.52 0.02 0.10
CA ILE A 206 -19.11 -0.31 -0.15
C ILE A 206 -18.21 0.68 0.60
N ALA A 207 -18.52 1.97 0.54
CA ALA A 207 -17.76 2.99 1.26
C ALA A 207 -17.78 2.79 2.78
N ASP A 208 -18.90 2.33 3.34
CA ASP A 208 -19.05 2.10 4.77
C ASP A 208 -18.33 0.84 5.25
N ARG A 209 -18.09 -0.13 4.36
CA ARG A 209 -17.25 -1.33 4.59
C ARG A 209 -15.76 -1.09 4.32
N LYS A 210 -15.37 0.13 3.91
CA LYS A 210 -13.96 0.50 3.70
C LYS A 210 -13.17 0.53 5.00
N VAL A 211 -12.26 -0.42 5.14
CA VAL A 211 -11.24 -0.40 6.18
C VAL A 211 -10.33 0.82 5.96
N SER A 212 -10.35 1.72 6.93
CA SER A 212 -9.55 2.96 6.94
C SER A 212 -8.67 3.06 8.18
N ILE A 213 -8.96 2.22 9.17
CA ILE A 213 -8.31 2.16 10.47
C ILE A 213 -7.97 0.70 10.73
N ALA A 214 -6.70 0.42 10.95
CA ALA A 214 -6.22 -0.85 11.47
C ALA A 214 -5.44 -0.58 12.76
N GLU A 215 -5.81 -1.27 13.83
CA GLU A 215 -5.23 -1.11 15.15
C GLU A 215 -4.78 -2.47 15.64
N VAL A 216 -3.49 -2.62 15.92
CA VAL A 216 -2.97 -3.79 16.63
C VAL A 216 -2.98 -3.44 18.11
N ILE A 217 -3.69 -4.23 18.89
CA ILE A 217 -3.98 -3.97 20.30
C ILE A 217 -3.39 -5.10 21.12
N TRP A 218 -2.68 -4.73 22.17
CA TRP A 218 -2.13 -5.64 23.16
C TRP A 218 -2.69 -5.28 24.55
N GLN A 219 -3.48 -6.18 25.10
CA GLN A 219 -4.08 -6.06 26.43
C GLN A 219 -3.04 -6.41 27.50
N ARG A 220 -2.94 -5.56 28.53
CA ARG A 220 -1.99 -5.79 29.64
C ARG A 220 -2.48 -6.80 30.67
N LYS A 221 -3.79 -7.09 30.71
CA LYS A 221 -4.38 -8.06 31.64
C LYS A 221 -4.34 -9.46 31.01
N LYS A 222 -3.81 -10.44 31.75
CA LYS A 222 -3.84 -11.86 31.34
C LYS A 222 -5.29 -12.35 31.26
N THR A 223 -5.85 -12.40 30.05
CA THR A 223 -7.07 -13.14 29.72
C THR A 223 -6.78 -14.12 28.58
N ILE A 224 -7.76 -14.93 28.16
CA ILE A 224 -7.62 -15.96 27.09
C ILE A 224 -7.18 -15.34 25.75
N PHE A 225 -7.57 -14.09 25.48
CA PHE A 225 -7.13 -13.32 24.31
C PHE A 225 -6.44 -12.04 24.77
N THR A 226 -5.15 -11.92 24.51
CA THR A 226 -4.37 -10.74 24.91
C THR A 226 -4.11 -9.81 23.74
N LYS A 227 -4.38 -10.22 22.51
CA LYS A 227 -3.96 -9.52 21.29
C LYS A 227 -5.11 -9.46 20.29
N VAL A 228 -5.28 -8.30 19.64
CA VAL A 228 -6.37 -8.06 18.68
C VAL A 228 -5.90 -7.21 17.52
N LEU A 229 -6.20 -7.61 16.29
CA LEU A 229 -6.26 -6.68 15.16
C LEU A 229 -7.70 -6.16 15.04
N ARG A 230 -7.91 -4.87 15.28
CA ARG A 230 -9.21 -4.20 15.15
C ARG A 230 -9.26 -3.36 13.89
N LEU A 231 -10.28 -3.58 13.07
CA LEU A 231 -10.52 -2.88 11.81
C LEU A 231 -11.75 -1.97 11.94
N LYS A 232 -11.59 -0.70 11.57
CA LYS A 232 -12.68 0.28 11.56
C LYS A 232 -12.73 1.03 10.23
N ASN A 233 -13.90 1.57 9.91
CA ASN A 233 -14.04 2.48 8.78
C ASN A 233 -13.60 3.91 9.15
N LYS A 234 -13.65 4.83 8.17
CA LYS A 234 -13.24 6.24 8.35
C LYS A 234 -14.04 6.99 9.43
N LYS A 235 -15.28 6.57 9.71
CA LYS A 235 -16.18 7.15 10.72
C LYS A 235 -15.93 6.55 12.11
N GLY A 236 -14.98 5.62 12.24
CA GLY A 236 -14.72 4.90 13.49
C GLY A 236 -15.68 3.74 13.77
N LYS A 237 -16.59 3.42 12.85
CA LYS A 237 -17.47 2.24 12.96
C LYS A 237 -16.62 0.98 12.93
N HIS A 238 -16.81 0.11 13.92
CA HIS A 238 -16.18 -1.20 13.98
C HIS A 238 -16.67 -2.09 12.84
N LEU A 239 -15.72 -2.71 12.12
CA LEU A 239 -15.99 -3.61 11.00
C LEU A 239 -15.71 -5.06 11.41
N ALA A 240 -14.51 -5.31 11.90
CA ALA A 240 -14.11 -6.63 12.38
C ALA A 240 -12.98 -6.55 13.42
N SER A 241 -12.93 -7.52 14.32
CA SER A 241 -11.78 -7.78 15.20
C SER A 241 -11.30 -9.22 15.01
N PHE A 242 -9.98 -9.39 14.95
CA PHE A 242 -9.29 -10.67 14.84
C PHE A 242 -8.52 -10.87 16.14
N TRP A 243 -9.08 -11.71 17.00
CA TRP A 243 -8.61 -12.04 18.33
C TRP A 243 -7.58 -13.16 18.25
N ILE A 244 -6.42 -12.93 18.85
CA ILE A 244 -5.30 -13.87 18.86
C ILE A 244 -5.14 -14.34 20.29
N LYS A 245 -5.17 -15.67 20.47
CA LYS A 245 -5.02 -16.30 21.78
C LYS A 245 -3.62 -16.05 22.34
N GLU A 246 -3.50 -16.05 23.67
CA GLU A 246 -2.21 -15.81 24.32
C GLU A 246 -1.14 -16.82 23.88
N GLU A 247 -1.51 -18.09 23.70
CA GLU A 247 -0.62 -19.17 23.28
C GLU A 247 -0.18 -19.11 21.80
N ASP A 248 -0.88 -18.36 20.94
CA ASP A 248 -0.53 -18.26 19.51
C ASP A 248 0.56 -17.21 19.26
N ASN A 249 1.78 -17.57 19.67
CA ASN A 249 2.96 -16.75 19.48
C ASN A 249 3.31 -16.55 18.00
N SER A 250 3.00 -17.52 17.13
CA SER A 250 3.34 -17.47 15.71
C SER A 250 2.59 -16.34 14.98
N THR A 251 1.29 -16.22 15.25
CA THR A 251 0.44 -15.18 14.66
C THR A 251 0.81 -13.81 15.22
N TRP A 252 1.17 -13.74 16.51
CA TRP A 252 1.65 -12.51 17.12
C TRP A 252 2.97 -12.02 16.54
N GLU A 253 3.95 -12.92 16.41
CA GLU A 253 5.24 -12.62 15.80
C GLU A 253 5.08 -12.15 14.35
N HIS A 254 4.19 -12.77 13.58
CA HIS A 254 3.87 -12.33 12.22
C HIS A 254 3.30 -10.90 12.21
N LEU A 255 2.38 -10.57 13.13
CA LEU A 255 1.86 -9.21 13.24
C LEU A 255 2.95 -8.19 13.60
N LEU A 256 3.83 -8.51 14.55
CA LEU A 256 4.92 -7.61 14.91
C LEU A 256 5.91 -7.43 13.76
N THR A 257 6.46 -8.52 13.25
CA THR A 257 7.59 -8.50 12.32
C THR A 257 7.21 -8.12 10.90
N ILE A 258 6.09 -8.67 10.40
CA ILE A 258 5.68 -8.48 9.00
C ILE A 258 4.69 -7.32 8.89
N TYR A 259 3.68 -7.25 9.75
CA TYR A 259 2.62 -6.26 9.61
C TYR A 259 2.97 -4.88 10.22
N LEU A 260 3.69 -4.87 11.35
CA LEU A 260 4.11 -3.63 12.03
C LEU A 260 5.59 -3.26 11.79
N SER A 261 6.36 -4.12 11.13
CA SER A 261 7.81 -3.96 10.95
C SER A 261 8.53 -3.66 12.28
N MET A 262 8.23 -4.46 13.30
CA MET A 262 8.82 -4.41 14.64
C MET A 262 9.62 -5.69 14.89
N GLN A 263 10.81 -5.54 15.45
CA GLN A 263 11.57 -6.70 15.94
C GLN A 263 10.96 -7.17 17.27
N ILE A 264 10.88 -8.48 17.48
CA ILE A 264 10.22 -9.07 18.65
C ILE A 264 10.95 -8.76 19.96
N ASP A 265 12.26 -8.63 19.89
CA ASP A 265 13.20 -8.24 20.96
C ASP A 265 13.27 -6.72 21.17
N ASN A 266 12.66 -5.93 20.29
CA ASN A 266 12.63 -4.47 20.38
C ASN A 266 11.27 -3.89 19.96
N ILE A 267 10.23 -4.26 20.72
CA ILE A 267 8.88 -3.72 20.52
C ILE A 267 8.87 -2.23 20.90
N ARG A 268 8.56 -1.38 19.93
CA ARG A 268 8.47 0.08 20.14
C ARG A 268 7.22 0.41 20.94
N ILE A 269 7.41 0.82 22.20
CA ILE A 269 6.36 1.33 23.09
C ILE A 269 6.72 2.78 23.41
N GLU A 270 5.75 3.70 23.28
CA GLU A 270 5.93 5.08 23.71
C GLU A 270 6.00 5.11 25.24
N ASP A 271 7.14 5.51 25.79
CA ASP A 271 7.29 5.67 27.23
C ASP A 271 6.28 6.68 27.75
N ASP A 272 5.61 6.33 28.84
CA ASP A 272 4.65 7.19 29.53
C ASP A 272 5.41 8.35 30.18
N LEU A 273 5.66 9.42 29.42
CA LEU A 273 6.27 10.67 29.90
C LEU A 273 5.44 11.34 31.03
N SER A 274 4.30 10.77 31.43
CA SER A 274 3.49 11.21 32.57
C SER A 274 3.83 10.55 33.91
N VAL A 275 4.71 9.54 33.98
CA VAL A 275 4.94 8.81 35.26
C VAL A 275 6.22 9.21 36.00
N ASN A 276 7.12 9.99 35.40
CA ASN A 276 8.33 10.50 36.07
C ASN A 276 8.26 12.01 36.37
N LYS A 277 7.19 12.45 37.02
CA LYS A 277 7.16 13.70 37.80
C LYS A 277 6.51 13.46 39.15
N PHE A 278 7.27 12.87 40.08
CA PHE A 278 7.23 13.13 41.53
C PHE A 278 8.58 12.76 42.13
#